data_AF-A0A7K8FB78-F1
#
_entry.id   AF-A0A7K8FB78-F1
#
_cell.length_a   1.000
_cell.length_b   1.000
_cell.length_c   1.000
_cell.angle_alpha   90.00
_cell.angle_beta   90.00
_cell.angle_gamma   90.00
#
_symmetry.space_group_name_H-M   'P 1'
#
loop_
_entity.id
_entity.type
_entity.pdbx_description
1 polymer ?
#
loop_
_entity_poly.entity_id
_entity_poly.type
_entity_poly.pdbx_seq_one_letter_code
_entity_poly.pdbx_strand_id
1 'polypeptide(L)'
;MLVLRLLNVVAPAYFLCISLVTFVLQIFVFIPSMFRDPSTTPLFSPALLHGALFLFLSANALGNYVLVIQSSPEDLGKDLNLGRGAEVADWLDGSRSPGSALPGTHFCRLCARVTQRHDHHCFFTGNCIGSRNMRNFIMFCLYTSLACLDSLVAGMAYISATLSMSFADPLAFLTLLPHSISQFFSGALLSSEMFVILMLYLWLGIGLACAGFCCHQMLLILRGQTRYQVRKGMVVRARPWRENLQEVFGKKWLLGLLIPVLNVESNYRRQKEK
;
A
#
# COMPACT_ATOMS: atom_id res chain seq x y z
N MET A 1 -15.59 10.86 -16.39
CA MET A 1 -15.22 9.42 -16.43
C MET A 1 -13.82 9.17 -17.00
N LEU A 2 -13.40 9.86 -18.07
CA LEU A 2 -12.07 9.67 -18.69
C LEU A 2 -10.90 9.83 -17.71
N VAL A 3 -10.85 10.93 -16.94
CA VAL A 3 -9.79 11.21 -15.96
C VAL A 3 -9.65 10.08 -14.94
N LEU A 4 -10.76 9.55 -14.42
CA LEU A 4 -10.73 8.48 -13.42
C LEU A 4 -10.22 7.16 -14.03
N ARG A 5 -10.52 6.89 -15.30
CA ARG A 5 -9.97 5.72 -16.01
C ARG A 5 -8.48 5.87 -16.27
N LEU A 6 -8.02 7.08 -16.62
CA LEU A 6 -6.60 7.38 -16.78
C LEU A 6 -5.84 7.17 -15.46
N LEU A 7 -6.37 7.68 -14.35
CA LEU A 7 -5.80 7.46 -13.01
C LEU A 7 -5.69 5.98 -12.65
N ASN A 8 -6.61 5.14 -13.14
CA ASN A 8 -6.61 3.69 -12.91
C ASN A 8 -5.43 2.96 -13.60
N VAL A 9 -4.72 3.64 -14.51
CA VAL A 9 -3.56 3.11 -15.23
C VAL A 9 -2.29 3.84 -14.80
N VAL A 10 -2.36 5.17 -14.66
CA VAL A 10 -1.21 6.00 -14.30
C VAL A 10 -0.74 5.74 -12.87
N ALA A 11 -1.64 5.57 -11.90
CA ALA A 11 -1.24 5.38 -10.51
C ALA A 11 -0.54 4.02 -10.27
N PRO A 12 -1.02 2.88 -10.82
CA PRO A 12 -0.29 1.61 -10.77
C PRO A 12 1.07 1.69 -11.48
N ALA A 13 1.12 2.31 -12.66
CA ALA A 13 2.38 2.47 -13.40
C ALA A 13 3.40 3.30 -12.61
N TYR A 14 2.96 4.41 -12.01
CA TYR A 14 3.79 5.23 -11.14
C TYR A 14 4.35 4.43 -9.96
N PHE A 15 3.50 3.67 -9.27
CA PHE A 15 3.94 2.83 -8.14
C PHE A 15 5.01 1.83 -8.57
N LEU A 16 4.77 1.07 -9.64
CA LEU A 16 5.71 0.06 -10.15
C LEU A 16 7.03 0.67 -10.63
N CYS A 17 6.98 1.83 -11.30
CA CYS A 17 8.18 2.57 -11.72
C CYS A 17 9.01 3.01 -10.52
N ILE A 18 8.39 3.59 -9.49
CA ILE A 18 9.11 4.01 -8.27
C ILE A 18 9.67 2.80 -7.53
N SER A 19 8.94 1.68 -7.45
CA SER A 19 9.45 0.44 -6.86
C SER A 19 10.68 -0.08 -7.60
N LEU A 20 10.66 -0.08 -8.94
CA LEU A 20 11.80 -0.50 -9.77
C LEU A 20 13.01 0.40 -9.55
N VAL A 21 12.83 1.73 -9.60
CA VAL A 21 13.90 2.71 -9.35
C VAL A 21 14.50 2.51 -7.96
N THR A 22 13.65 2.30 -6.95
CA THR A 22 14.10 2.04 -5.57
C THR A 22 14.94 0.77 -5.49
N PHE A 23 14.49 -0.30 -6.15
CA PHE A 23 15.22 -1.57 -6.20
C PHE A 23 16.60 -1.42 -6.87
N VAL A 24 16.67 -0.65 -7.96
CA VAL A 24 17.92 -0.33 -8.66
C VAL A 24 18.86 0.48 -7.75
N LEU A 25 18.38 1.53 -7.09
CA LEU A 25 19.19 2.32 -6.16
C LEU A 25 19.74 1.47 -5.00
N GLN A 26 18.93 0.56 -4.47
CA GLN A 26 19.35 -0.33 -3.39
C GLN A 26 20.49 -1.27 -3.83
N ILE A 27 20.35 -1.93 -4.98
CA ILE A 27 21.33 -2.89 -5.47
C ILE A 27 22.62 -2.23 -5.97
N PHE A 28 22.50 -1.12 -6.70
CA PHE A 28 23.63 -0.56 -7.43
C PHE A 28 24.28 0.65 -6.74
N VAL A 29 23.63 1.25 -5.75
CA VAL A 29 24.15 2.45 -5.06
C VAL A 29 24.31 2.18 -3.57
N PHE A 30 23.24 1.87 -2.86
CA PHE A 30 23.26 1.82 -1.39
C PHE A 30 24.01 0.61 -0.85
N ILE A 31 23.65 -0.61 -1.27
CA ILE A 31 24.33 -1.83 -0.79
C ILE A 31 25.84 -1.80 -1.12
N PRO A 32 26.29 -1.45 -2.35
CA PRO A 32 27.71 -1.33 -2.66
C PRO A 32 28.44 -0.30 -1.77
N SER A 33 27.80 0.82 -1.45
CA SER A 33 28.41 1.86 -0.60
C SER A 33 28.67 1.40 0.84
N MET A 34 27.99 0.34 1.29
CA MET A 34 28.16 -0.23 2.64
C MET A 34 29.33 -1.22 2.75
N PHE A 35 29.83 -1.75 1.62
CA PHE A 35 31.01 -2.61 1.60
C PHE A 35 32.28 -1.75 1.61
N ARG A 36 32.65 -1.22 2.78
CA ARG A 36 33.84 -0.37 2.95
C ARG A 36 35.15 -1.13 3.19
N ASP A 37 35.11 -2.39 3.62
CA ASP A 37 36.32 -3.17 3.92
C ASP A 37 36.20 -4.63 3.45
N PRO A 38 36.93 -5.05 2.40
CA PRO A 38 36.95 -6.44 1.92
C PRO A 38 37.65 -7.43 2.85
N SER A 39 38.43 -6.96 3.83
CA SER A 39 39.32 -7.81 4.64
C SER A 39 38.63 -8.45 5.86
N THR A 40 37.44 -7.98 6.22
CA THR A 40 36.62 -8.51 7.31
C THR A 40 35.20 -8.71 6.81
N THR A 41 34.92 -9.83 6.14
CA THR A 41 33.54 -10.23 5.81
C THR A 41 33.01 -11.19 6.88
N PRO A 42 32.47 -10.70 8.01
CA PRO A 42 31.71 -11.55 8.91
C PRO A 42 30.50 -12.12 8.17
N LEU A 43 30.03 -13.29 8.58
CA LEU A 43 28.84 -13.95 8.04
C LEU A 43 27.59 -13.02 8.02
N PHE A 44 27.58 -11.99 8.87
CA PHE A 44 26.54 -10.97 9.02
C PHE A 44 27.08 -9.56 8.74
N SER A 45 27.54 -9.29 7.51
CA SER A 45 27.89 -7.91 7.15
C SER A 45 26.64 -7.01 7.16
N PRO A 46 26.74 -5.74 7.61
CA PRO A 46 25.61 -4.82 7.60
C PRO A 46 24.93 -4.69 6.23
N ALA A 47 25.72 -4.74 5.16
CA ALA A 47 25.26 -4.70 3.78
C ALA A 47 24.39 -5.91 3.40
N LEU A 48 24.79 -7.12 3.82
CA LEU A 48 24.01 -8.34 3.57
C LEU A 48 22.71 -8.34 4.40
N LEU A 49 22.76 -7.90 5.66
CA LEU A 49 21.57 -7.79 6.51
C LEU A 49 20.58 -6.77 5.94
N HIS A 50 21.06 -5.59 5.52
CA HIS A 50 20.27 -4.56 4.84
C HIS A 50 19.65 -5.10 3.55
N GLY A 51 20.45 -5.75 2.70
CA GLY A 51 19.95 -6.36 1.46
C GLY A 51 18.87 -7.43 1.71
N ALA A 52 19.07 -8.31 2.69
CA ALA A 52 18.08 -9.33 3.06
C ALA A 52 16.77 -8.70 3.59
N LEU A 53 16.88 -7.68 4.45
CA LEU A 53 15.73 -6.94 4.97
C LEU A 53 14.97 -6.26 3.82
N PHE A 54 15.66 -5.52 2.95
CA PHE A 54 15.04 -4.84 1.83
C PHE A 54 14.33 -5.80 0.87
N LEU A 55 14.94 -6.96 0.58
CA LEU A 55 14.33 -8.00 -0.25
C LEU A 55 13.07 -8.56 0.41
N PHE A 56 13.10 -8.84 1.71
CA PHE A 56 11.93 -9.31 2.47
C PHE A 56 10.79 -8.30 2.45
N LEU A 57 11.09 -7.02 2.70
CA LEU A 57 10.11 -5.94 2.68
C LEU A 57 9.51 -5.75 1.28
N SER A 58 10.35 -5.75 0.25
CA SER A 58 9.94 -5.58 -1.14
C SER A 58 9.09 -6.75 -1.65
N ALA A 59 9.49 -7.98 -1.32
CA ALA A 59 8.72 -9.18 -1.68
C ALA A 59 7.34 -9.17 -1.03
N ASN A 60 7.25 -8.74 0.24
CA ASN A 60 5.96 -8.62 0.91
C ASN A 60 5.11 -7.46 0.37
N ALA A 61 5.70 -6.30 0.09
CA ALA A 61 4.99 -5.16 -0.48
C ALA A 61 4.41 -5.52 -1.86
N LEU A 62 5.25 -6.00 -2.78
CA LEU A 62 4.86 -6.36 -4.14
C LEU A 62 3.95 -7.59 -4.18
N GLY A 63 4.22 -8.61 -3.37
CA GLY A 63 3.39 -9.80 -3.32
C GLY A 63 1.98 -9.48 -2.82
N ASN A 64 1.83 -8.71 -1.74
CA ASN A 64 0.51 -8.28 -1.29
C ASN A 64 -0.16 -7.33 -2.29
N TYR A 65 0.59 -6.45 -2.95
CA TYR A 65 0.08 -5.61 -4.04
C TYR A 65 -0.53 -6.45 -5.18
N VAL A 66 0.20 -7.45 -5.67
CA VAL A 66 -0.27 -8.39 -6.70
C VAL A 66 -1.52 -9.13 -6.22
N LEU A 67 -1.53 -9.60 -4.98
CA LEU A 67 -2.70 -10.29 -4.41
C LEU A 67 -3.92 -9.38 -4.27
N VAL A 68 -3.76 -8.07 -4.03
CA VAL A 68 -4.87 -7.10 -4.05
C VAL A 68 -5.47 -6.99 -5.45
N ILE A 69 -4.63 -6.93 -6.49
CA ILE A 69 -5.06 -6.85 -7.89
C ILE A 69 -5.78 -8.13 -8.31
N GLN A 70 -5.17 -9.28 -8.02
CA GLN A 70 -5.70 -10.59 -8.40
C GLN A 70 -6.96 -10.96 -7.61
N SER A 71 -7.04 -10.55 -6.35
CA SER A 71 -8.22 -10.76 -5.49
C SER A 71 -9.29 -9.73 -5.80
N SER A 72 -9.87 -9.85 -6.99
CA SER A 72 -11.11 -9.18 -7.36
C SER A 72 -12.19 -9.42 -6.28
N PRO A 73 -12.80 -8.37 -5.71
CA PRO A 73 -13.90 -8.55 -4.77
C PRO A 73 -15.06 -9.32 -5.42
N GLU A 74 -15.81 -10.11 -4.64
CA GLU A 74 -16.92 -10.94 -5.13
C GLU A 74 -17.86 -10.14 -6.03
N ASP A 75 -18.01 -10.57 -7.29
CA ASP A 75 -19.02 -10.06 -8.19
C ASP A 75 -20.36 -10.72 -7.85
N LEU A 76 -20.99 -10.17 -6.81
CA LEU A 76 -22.26 -10.67 -6.29
C LEU A 76 -23.38 -10.63 -7.35
N GLY A 77 -23.18 -9.89 -8.44
CA GLY A 77 -24.05 -9.89 -9.61
C GLY A 77 -24.16 -11.25 -10.31
N LYS A 78 -23.07 -12.05 -10.31
CA LYS A 78 -23.05 -13.40 -10.88
C LYS A 78 -23.74 -14.43 -9.97
N ASP A 79 -23.50 -14.35 -8.66
CA ASP A 79 -24.02 -15.33 -7.69
C ASP A 79 -25.53 -15.14 -7.39
N LEU A 80 -26.04 -13.92 -7.48
CA LEU A 80 -27.45 -13.63 -7.17
C LEU A 80 -28.39 -13.72 -8.38
N ASN A 81 -27.91 -14.17 -9.55
CA ASN A 81 -28.65 -14.06 -10.81
C ASN A 81 -29.17 -12.62 -11.07
N LEU A 82 -28.49 -11.58 -10.55
CA LEU A 82 -28.76 -10.15 -10.85
C LEU A 82 -28.30 -9.79 -12.29
N GLY A 83 -28.31 -10.78 -13.18
CA GLY A 83 -27.81 -10.75 -14.54
C GLY A 83 -28.86 -10.38 -15.58
N ARG A 84 -29.90 -9.61 -15.23
CA ARG A 84 -30.65 -8.87 -16.27
C ARG A 84 -29.90 -7.58 -16.51
N GLY A 85 -29.49 -7.35 -17.77
CA GLY A 85 -28.80 -6.13 -18.18
C GLY A 85 -29.49 -4.83 -17.74
N ALA A 86 -30.80 -4.87 -17.46
CA ALA A 86 -31.57 -3.78 -16.85
C ALA A 86 -31.02 -3.34 -15.48
N GLU A 87 -30.71 -4.24 -14.53
CA GLU A 87 -30.25 -3.82 -13.19
C GLU A 87 -28.83 -3.25 -13.21
N VAL A 88 -27.96 -3.78 -14.09
CA VAL A 88 -26.62 -3.22 -14.29
C VAL A 88 -26.68 -1.87 -14.98
N ALA A 89 -27.59 -1.68 -15.95
CA ALA A 89 -27.86 -0.38 -16.57
C ALA A 89 -28.35 0.64 -15.51
N ASP A 90 -29.28 0.23 -14.64
CA ASP A 90 -29.82 1.05 -13.55
C ASP A 90 -28.74 1.43 -12.50
N TRP A 91 -27.72 0.61 -12.30
CA TRP A 91 -26.59 0.96 -11.42
C TRP A 91 -25.57 1.86 -12.10
N LEU A 92 -25.38 1.68 -13.41
CA LEU A 92 -24.52 2.52 -14.23
C LEU A 92 -25.08 3.93 -14.38
N ASP A 93 -26.40 4.07 -14.62
CA ASP A 93 -27.08 5.35 -14.67
C ASP A 93 -27.29 5.96 -13.27
N GLY A 94 -27.37 5.13 -12.23
CA GLY A 94 -27.54 5.55 -10.83
C GLY A 94 -29.01 5.67 -10.37
N SER A 95 -29.96 5.19 -11.17
CA SER A 95 -31.38 5.09 -10.83
C SER A 95 -31.62 4.09 -9.70
N ARG A 96 -30.75 3.10 -9.52
CA ARG A 96 -30.80 2.12 -8.42
C ARG A 96 -29.42 1.92 -7.78
N SER A 97 -29.39 1.64 -6.48
CA SER A 97 -28.14 1.27 -5.79
C SER A 97 -28.24 -0.15 -5.21
N PRO A 98 -27.19 -0.99 -5.29
CA PRO A 98 -27.22 -2.35 -4.72
C PRO A 98 -27.37 -2.36 -3.19
N GLY A 99 -26.98 -1.27 -2.53
CA GLY A 99 -26.99 -1.14 -1.08
C GLY A 99 -28.39 -1.25 -0.46
N SER A 100 -29.47 -1.06 -1.23
CA SER A 100 -30.84 -1.26 -0.76
C SER A 100 -31.25 -2.74 -0.71
N ALA A 101 -30.67 -3.59 -1.57
CA ALA A 101 -30.95 -5.02 -1.61
C ALA A 101 -29.98 -5.83 -0.74
N LEU A 102 -28.72 -5.40 -0.63
CA LEU A 102 -27.64 -6.14 0.03
C LEU A 102 -26.81 -5.18 0.91
N PRO A 103 -27.07 -5.13 2.23
CA PRO A 103 -26.36 -4.24 3.14
C PRO A 103 -24.84 -4.42 3.06
N GLY A 104 -24.11 -3.31 2.97
CA GLY A 104 -22.65 -3.32 2.89
C GLY A 104 -22.07 -3.60 1.50
N THR A 105 -22.88 -3.63 0.44
CA THR A 105 -22.40 -3.73 -0.94
C THR A 105 -22.41 -2.37 -1.65
N HIS A 106 -21.56 -2.23 -2.67
CA HIS A 106 -21.49 -1.01 -3.48
C HIS A 106 -21.12 -1.34 -4.93
N PHE A 107 -21.80 -0.71 -5.89
CA PHE A 107 -21.45 -0.81 -7.31
C PHE A 107 -20.35 0.20 -7.66
N CYS A 108 -19.17 -0.28 -8.03
CA CYS A 108 -18.10 0.58 -8.50
C CYS A 108 -18.19 0.75 -10.03
N ARG A 109 -18.48 1.97 -10.49
CA ARG A 109 -18.55 2.31 -11.92
C ARG A 109 -17.21 2.14 -12.66
N LEU A 110 -16.08 2.24 -11.95
CA LEU A 110 -14.75 2.05 -12.54
C LEU A 110 -14.44 0.58 -12.78
N CYS A 111 -14.78 -0.29 -11.81
CA CYS A 111 -14.63 -1.73 -11.96
C CYS A 111 -15.81 -2.41 -12.67
N ALA A 112 -16.92 -1.68 -12.88
CA ALA A 112 -18.19 -2.16 -13.42
C ALA A 112 -18.74 -3.42 -12.70
N ARG A 113 -18.64 -3.45 -11.36
CA ARG A 113 -19.08 -4.59 -10.53
C ARG A 113 -19.52 -4.17 -9.13
N VAL A 114 -20.30 -5.04 -8.50
CA VAL A 114 -20.67 -4.92 -7.09
C VAL A 114 -19.53 -5.47 -6.23
N THR A 115 -19.15 -4.74 -5.19
CA THR A 115 -18.13 -5.16 -4.20
C THR A 115 -18.79 -5.36 -2.84
N GLN A 116 -18.51 -6.49 -2.19
CA GLN A 116 -18.96 -6.77 -0.82
C GLN A 116 -18.05 -6.09 0.22
N ARG A 117 -18.67 -5.54 1.27
CA ARG A 117 -18.03 -4.70 2.31
C ARG A 117 -17.08 -3.68 1.69
N HIS A 118 -17.58 -3.04 0.63
CA HIS A 118 -16.80 -2.08 -0.14
C HIS A 118 -16.29 -0.95 0.75
N ASP A 119 -14.98 -0.74 0.72
CA ASP A 119 -14.36 0.39 1.40
C ASP A 119 -14.13 1.54 0.41
N HIS A 120 -13.34 1.29 -0.64
CA HIS A 120 -13.05 2.27 -1.67
C HIS A 120 -12.52 1.62 -2.96
N HIS A 121 -12.51 2.40 -4.04
CA HIS A 121 -11.72 2.10 -5.24
C HIS A 121 -10.32 2.68 -5.07
N CYS A 122 -9.29 1.85 -5.10
CA CYS A 122 -7.90 2.27 -4.95
C CYS A 122 -7.25 2.44 -6.32
N PHE A 123 -6.97 3.68 -6.72
CA PHE A 123 -6.32 3.95 -8.01
C PHE A 123 -4.93 3.32 -8.11
N PHE A 124 -4.15 3.31 -7.02
CA PHE A 124 -2.80 2.72 -7.02
C PHE A 124 -2.77 1.22 -7.27
N THR A 125 -3.85 0.50 -6.98
CA THR A 125 -3.98 -0.95 -7.28
C THR A 125 -4.87 -1.19 -8.50
N GLY A 126 -5.46 -0.15 -9.08
CA GLY A 126 -6.41 -0.30 -10.17
C GLY A 126 -7.70 -1.06 -9.80
N ASN A 127 -7.94 -1.31 -8.51
CA ASN A 127 -8.95 -2.26 -8.03
C ASN A 127 -9.74 -1.74 -6.81
N CYS A 128 -10.96 -2.26 -6.62
CA CYS A 128 -11.74 -2.06 -5.41
C CYS A 128 -11.16 -2.83 -4.22
N ILE A 129 -11.17 -2.18 -3.06
CA ILE A 129 -10.84 -2.76 -1.77
C ILE A 129 -12.13 -3.13 -1.03
N GLY A 130 -12.24 -4.38 -0.61
CA GLY A 130 -13.38 -4.94 0.10
C GLY A 130 -12.99 -6.16 0.94
N SER A 131 -13.97 -6.97 1.36
CA SER A 131 -13.76 -8.09 2.29
C SER A 131 -12.62 -9.04 1.89
N ARG A 132 -12.56 -9.44 0.61
CA ARG A 132 -11.62 -10.46 0.11
C ARG A 132 -10.16 -10.01 0.08
N ASN A 133 -9.89 -8.72 -0.13
CA ASN A 133 -8.54 -8.20 -0.32
C ASN A 133 -8.12 -7.15 0.74
N MET A 134 -8.96 -6.86 1.73
CA MET A 134 -8.66 -5.89 2.80
C MET A 134 -7.37 -6.25 3.54
N ARG A 135 -7.16 -7.52 3.91
CA ARG A 135 -5.92 -7.98 4.56
C ARG A 135 -4.69 -7.65 3.71
N ASN A 136 -4.74 -8.03 2.43
CA ASN A 136 -3.61 -7.83 1.51
C ASN A 136 -3.36 -6.32 1.30
N PHE A 137 -4.42 -5.50 1.26
CA PHE A 137 -4.28 -4.05 1.17
C PHE A 137 -3.54 -3.46 2.38
N ILE A 138 -3.88 -3.91 3.59
CA ILE A 138 -3.21 -3.44 4.82
C ILE A 138 -1.74 -3.88 4.83
N MET A 139 -1.47 -5.14 4.48
CA MET A 139 -0.10 -5.65 4.43
C MET A 139 0.71 -4.94 3.33
N PHE A 140 0.12 -4.68 2.17
CA PHE A 140 0.73 -3.86 1.12
C PHE A 140 1.12 -2.47 1.66
N CYS A 141 0.20 -1.76 2.33
CA CYS A 141 0.50 -0.44 2.90
C CYS A 141 1.59 -0.51 3.99
N LEU A 142 1.51 -1.49 4.89
CA LEU A 142 2.50 -1.67 5.97
C LEU A 142 3.90 -1.91 5.39
N TYR A 143 4.04 -2.90 4.50
CA TYR A 143 5.32 -3.27 3.94
C TYR A 143 5.90 -2.20 3.00
N THR A 144 5.06 -1.50 2.25
CA THR A 144 5.50 -0.34 1.45
C THR A 144 6.01 0.77 2.37
N SER A 145 5.32 1.06 3.48
CA SER A 145 5.79 2.05 4.45
C SER A 145 7.14 1.67 5.06
N LEU A 146 7.33 0.40 5.41
CA LEU A 146 8.60 -0.08 5.97
C LEU A 146 9.72 -0.07 4.93
N ALA A 147 9.46 -0.50 3.69
CA ALA A 147 10.44 -0.45 2.60
C ALA A 147 10.85 0.99 2.25
N CYS A 148 9.91 1.94 2.29
CA CYS A 148 10.20 3.36 2.13
C CYS A 148 11.04 3.91 3.28
N LEU A 149 10.75 3.52 4.53
CA LEU A 149 11.55 3.92 5.69
C LEU A 149 12.98 3.37 5.60
N ASP A 150 13.13 2.09 5.25
CA ASP A 150 14.42 1.44 5.02
C ASP A 150 15.24 2.18 3.93
N SER A 151 14.59 2.49 2.80
CA SER A 151 15.23 3.22 1.69
C SER A 151 15.55 4.67 2.04
N LEU A 152 14.71 5.33 2.85
CA LEU A 152 14.95 6.67 3.39
C LEU A 152 16.20 6.68 4.28
N VAL A 153 16.34 5.71 5.19
CA VAL A 153 17.51 5.58 6.06
C VAL A 153 18.78 5.30 5.25
N ALA A 154 18.72 4.36 4.29
CA ALA A 154 19.84 4.05 3.41
C ALA A 154 20.26 5.27 2.56
N GLY A 155 19.29 6.01 2.01
CA GLY A 155 19.53 7.23 1.24
C GLY A 155 20.13 8.36 2.08
N MET A 156 19.65 8.56 3.31
CA MET A 156 20.25 9.53 4.24
C MET A 156 21.69 9.16 4.60
N ALA A 157 21.97 7.87 4.86
CA ALA A 157 23.32 7.41 5.15
C ALA A 157 24.27 7.62 3.95
N TYR A 158 23.80 7.29 2.73
CA TYR A 158 24.53 7.53 1.50
C TYR A 158 24.86 9.02 1.30
N ILE A 159 23.84 9.89 1.38
CA ILE A 159 24.01 11.34 1.21
C ILE A 159 24.92 11.93 2.31
N SER A 160 24.79 11.47 3.55
CA SER A 160 25.66 11.89 4.65
C SER A 160 27.12 11.56 4.36
N ALA A 161 27.40 10.36 3.84
CA ALA A 161 28.75 9.93 3.50
C ALA A 161 29.32 10.64 2.25
N THR A 162 28.52 10.84 1.21
CA THR A 162 28.97 11.43 -0.05
C THR A 162 29.13 12.95 0.04
N LEU A 163 28.21 13.64 0.69
CA LEU A 163 28.20 15.11 0.79
C LEU A 163 28.79 15.61 2.12
N SER A 164 29.31 14.71 2.97
CA SER A 164 29.84 15.04 4.30
C SER A 164 28.85 15.84 5.16
N MET A 165 27.55 15.53 5.04
CA MET A 165 26.47 16.20 5.76
C MET A 165 26.08 15.43 7.02
N SER A 166 25.72 16.16 8.08
CA SER A 166 25.18 15.59 9.31
C SER A 166 23.67 15.86 9.40
N PHE A 167 22.91 14.82 9.72
CA PHE A 167 21.46 14.91 10.00
C PHE A 167 21.16 14.94 11.51
N ALA A 168 22.14 15.25 12.35
CA ALA A 168 21.93 15.38 13.80
C ALA A 168 20.98 16.53 14.15
N ASP A 169 21.05 17.64 13.39
CA ASP A 169 20.10 18.73 13.46
C ASP A 169 18.93 18.47 12.49
N PRO A 170 17.67 18.36 12.97
CA PRO A 170 16.51 18.19 12.10
C PRO A 170 16.37 19.28 11.02
N LEU A 171 16.89 20.49 11.27
CA LEU A 171 16.87 21.56 10.29
C LEU A 171 17.63 21.17 9.01
N ALA A 172 18.69 20.38 9.10
CA ALA A 172 19.45 19.90 7.94
C ALA A 172 18.57 19.11 6.97
N PHE A 173 17.65 18.27 7.48
CA PHE A 173 16.70 17.53 6.64
C PHE A 173 15.66 18.46 5.99
N LEU A 174 15.19 19.46 6.72
CA LEU A 174 14.18 20.41 6.23
C LEU A 174 14.73 21.35 5.16
N THR A 175 16.00 21.73 5.27
CA THR A 175 16.66 22.65 4.34
C THR A 175 17.40 21.95 3.20
N LEU A 176 17.55 20.62 3.26
CA LEU A 176 18.24 19.81 2.24
C LEU A 176 17.70 20.09 0.83
N LEU A 177 16.40 19.89 0.56
CA LEU A 177 15.84 20.09 -0.78
C LEU A 177 16.11 21.49 -1.38
N PRO A 178 15.77 22.61 -0.71
CA PRO A 178 16.01 23.93 -1.29
C PRO A 178 17.49 24.24 -1.48
N HIS A 179 18.38 23.79 -0.58
CA HIS A 179 19.82 23.96 -0.75
C HIS A 179 20.35 23.16 -1.94
N SER A 180 19.95 21.89 -2.05
CA SER A 180 20.39 21.02 -3.14
C SER A 180 19.89 21.51 -4.50
N ILE A 181 18.68 22.08 -4.58
CA ILE A 181 18.19 22.75 -5.81
C ILE A 181 19.13 23.90 -6.20
N SER A 182 19.48 24.77 -5.24
CA SER A 182 20.40 25.89 -5.50
C SER A 182 21.77 25.39 -5.97
N GLN A 183 22.34 24.39 -5.30
CA GLN A 183 23.64 23.80 -5.64
C GLN A 183 23.63 23.07 -6.98
N PHE A 184 22.51 22.46 -7.36
CA PHE A 184 22.36 21.82 -8.66
C PHE A 184 22.41 22.84 -9.79
N PHE A 185 21.67 23.95 -9.67
CA PHE A 185 21.67 25.01 -10.67
C PHE A 185 22.98 25.82 -10.72
N SER A 186 23.74 25.85 -9.62
CA SER A 186 25.09 26.41 -9.64
C SER A 186 26.16 25.46 -10.20
N GLY A 187 25.79 24.20 -10.50
CA GLY A 187 26.72 23.17 -10.96
C GLY A 187 27.58 22.54 -9.86
N ALA A 188 27.32 22.88 -8.59
CA ALA A 188 28.06 22.36 -7.43
C ALA A 188 27.59 20.97 -6.96
N LEU A 189 26.42 20.50 -7.43
CA LEU A 189 25.84 19.21 -7.05
C LEU A 189 25.60 18.34 -8.29
N LEU A 190 26.00 17.07 -8.22
CA LEU A 190 25.85 16.14 -9.34
C LEU A 190 24.38 15.76 -9.55
N SER A 191 24.03 15.43 -10.80
CA SER A 191 22.66 15.01 -11.14
C SER A 191 22.23 13.74 -10.41
N SER A 192 23.16 12.81 -10.17
CA SER A 192 22.90 11.58 -9.41
C SER A 192 22.58 11.86 -7.94
N GLU A 193 23.25 12.83 -7.33
CA GLU A 193 23.02 13.22 -5.93
C GLU A 193 21.66 13.90 -5.79
N MET A 194 21.32 14.83 -6.69
CA MET A 194 19.99 15.41 -6.76
C MET A 194 18.90 14.36 -6.94
N PHE A 195 19.14 13.36 -7.79
CA PHE A 195 18.18 12.29 -8.00
C PHE A 195 17.92 11.49 -6.72
N VAL A 196 18.97 11.13 -5.97
CA VAL A 196 18.82 10.44 -4.67
C VAL A 196 18.08 11.32 -3.67
N ILE A 197 18.36 12.63 -3.62
CA ILE A 197 17.67 13.57 -2.73
C ILE A 197 16.19 13.68 -3.08
N LEU A 198 15.83 13.76 -4.36
CA LEU A 198 14.42 13.74 -4.79
C LEU A 198 13.72 12.43 -4.41
N MET A 199 14.39 11.30 -4.63
CA MET A 199 13.88 9.98 -4.25
C MET A 199 13.66 9.87 -2.73
N LEU A 200 14.53 10.47 -1.93
CA LEU A 200 14.41 10.52 -0.47
C LEU A 200 13.10 11.17 -0.02
N TYR A 201 12.72 12.31 -0.60
CA TYR A 201 11.44 12.96 -0.29
C TYR A 201 10.24 12.18 -0.84
N LEU A 202 10.38 11.50 -1.97
CA LEU A 202 9.34 10.61 -2.49
C LEU A 202 9.11 9.42 -1.56
N TRP A 203 10.16 8.78 -1.03
CA TRP A 203 10.04 7.70 -0.04
C TRP A 203 9.39 8.20 1.24
N LEU A 204 9.76 9.39 1.73
CA LEU A 204 9.10 9.98 2.90
C LEU A 204 7.60 10.17 2.64
N GLY A 205 7.22 10.79 1.51
CA GLY A 205 5.82 11.05 1.17
C GLY A 205 5.00 9.77 0.99
N ILE A 206 5.51 8.81 0.22
CA ILE A 206 4.85 7.51 0.00
C ILE A 206 4.75 6.73 1.30
N GLY A 207 5.83 6.67 2.08
CA GLY A 207 5.88 5.97 3.35
C GLY A 207 4.85 6.50 4.34
N LEU A 208 4.78 7.82 4.54
CA LEU A 208 3.80 8.45 5.41
C LEU A 208 2.35 8.24 4.91
N ALA A 209 2.11 8.32 3.60
CA ALA A 209 0.79 8.07 3.04
C ALA A 209 0.34 6.62 3.30
N CYS A 210 1.21 5.63 3.04
CA CYS A 210 0.93 4.23 3.29
C CYS A 210 0.75 3.93 4.78
N ALA A 211 1.57 4.50 5.66
CA ALA A 211 1.39 4.42 7.11
C ALA A 211 0.04 4.98 7.55
N GLY A 212 -0.34 6.15 7.04
CA GLY A 212 -1.62 6.80 7.32
C GLY A 212 -2.81 5.93 6.90
N PHE A 213 -2.78 5.36 5.68
CA PHE A 213 -3.83 4.44 5.23
C PHE A 213 -3.87 3.15 6.06
N CYS A 214 -2.72 2.57 6.39
CA CYS A 214 -2.63 1.38 7.25
C CYS A 214 -3.27 1.64 8.62
N CYS A 215 -2.86 2.74 9.28
CA CYS A 215 -3.41 3.16 10.57
C CYS A 215 -4.92 3.42 10.50
N HIS A 216 -5.38 4.15 9.49
CA HIS A 216 -6.80 4.44 9.30
C HIS A 216 -7.63 3.16 9.18
N GLN A 217 -7.21 2.22 8.32
CA GLN A 217 -7.93 0.96 8.13
C GLN A 217 -7.87 0.08 9.38
N MET A 218 -6.72 0.03 10.07
CA MET A 218 -6.60 -0.73 11.31
C MET A 218 -7.56 -0.21 12.38
N LEU A 219 -7.70 1.11 12.53
CA LEU A 219 -8.65 1.71 13.47
C LEU A 219 -10.10 1.37 13.12
N LEU A 220 -10.47 1.39 11.84
CA LEU A 220 -11.80 0.99 11.37
C LEU A 220 -12.10 -0.49 11.68
N ILE A 221 -11.12 -1.36 11.42
CA ILE A 221 -11.23 -2.80 11.70
C ILE A 221 -11.34 -3.05 13.19
N LEU A 222 -10.52 -2.42 14.02
CA LEU A 222 -10.61 -2.58 15.48
C LEU A 222 -11.99 -2.20 16.02
N ARG A 223 -12.64 -1.20 15.42
CA ARG A 223 -14.03 -0.78 15.71
C ARG A 223 -15.10 -1.68 15.09
N GLY A 224 -14.75 -2.60 14.19
CA GLY A 224 -15.70 -3.44 13.46
C GLY A 224 -16.56 -2.66 12.45
N GLN A 225 -16.08 -1.49 12.00
CA GLN A 225 -16.83 -0.58 11.12
C GLN A 225 -16.17 -0.47 9.74
N THR A 226 -17.00 -0.28 8.72
CA THR A 226 -16.54 0.15 7.38
C THR A 226 -16.52 1.67 7.29
N ARG A 227 -15.72 2.24 6.39
CA ARG A 227 -15.70 3.69 6.14
C ARG A 227 -17.07 4.25 5.79
N TYR A 228 -17.88 3.47 5.05
CA TYR A 228 -19.25 3.84 4.71
C TYR A 228 -20.13 3.98 5.97
N GLN A 229 -20.09 3.01 6.87
CA GLN A 229 -20.87 3.03 8.12
C GLN A 229 -20.51 4.22 8.99
N VAL A 230 -19.22 4.54 9.13
CA VAL A 230 -18.76 5.73 9.87
C VAL A 230 -19.31 7.01 9.24
N ARG A 231 -19.19 7.15 7.91
CA ARG A 231 -19.67 8.35 7.19
C ARG A 231 -21.19 8.54 7.31
N LYS A 232 -21.95 7.45 7.39
CA LYS A 232 -23.41 7.47 7.53
C LYS A 232 -23.89 7.49 8.99
N GLY A 233 -22.98 7.55 9.97
CA GLY A 233 -23.34 7.54 11.38
C GLY A 233 -24.04 6.24 11.82
N MET A 234 -23.79 5.12 11.13
CA MET A 234 -24.44 3.85 11.44
C MET A 234 -23.85 3.26 12.72
N VAL A 235 -24.72 2.99 13.69
CA VAL A 235 -24.36 2.28 14.92
C VAL A 235 -24.18 0.80 14.60
N VAL A 236 -22.99 0.27 14.84
CA VAL A 236 -22.68 -1.15 14.67
C VAL A 236 -22.58 -1.79 16.05
N ARG A 237 -23.10 -3.02 16.20
CA ARG A 237 -23.00 -3.78 17.44
C ARG A 237 -21.52 -3.96 17.82
N ALA A 238 -21.17 -3.55 19.03
CA ALA A 238 -19.83 -3.73 19.55
C ALA A 238 -19.47 -5.22 19.64
N ARG A 239 -18.27 -5.56 19.16
CA ARG A 239 -17.64 -6.88 19.29
C ARG A 239 -16.23 -6.71 19.85
N PRO A 240 -15.66 -7.73 20.52
CA PRO A 240 -14.27 -7.70 20.93
C PRO A 240 -13.34 -7.42 19.74
N TRP A 241 -12.36 -6.52 19.91
CA TRP A 241 -11.43 -6.12 18.85
C TRP A 241 -10.68 -7.31 18.21
N ARG A 242 -10.45 -8.38 18.99
CA ARG A 242 -9.83 -9.62 18.52
C ARG A 242 -10.68 -10.34 17.47
N GLU A 243 -12.00 -10.34 17.62
CA GLU A 243 -12.91 -10.95 16.64
C GLU A 243 -12.90 -10.16 15.34
N ASN A 244 -12.88 -8.83 15.42
CA ASN A 244 -12.84 -7.97 14.23
C ASN A 244 -11.52 -8.14 13.46
N LEU A 245 -10.38 -8.27 14.17
CA LEU A 245 -9.11 -8.59 13.53
C LEU A 245 -9.12 -9.97 12.90
N GLN A 246 -9.62 -10.99 13.60
CA GLN A 246 -9.70 -12.36 13.07
C GLN A 246 -10.63 -12.44 11.84
N GLU A 247 -11.65 -11.60 11.76
CA GLU A 247 -12.54 -11.51 10.60
C GLU A 247 -11.79 -11.07 9.34
N VAL A 248 -10.83 -10.13 9.47
CA VAL A 248 -10.05 -9.63 8.33
C VAL A 248 -8.80 -10.47 8.08
N PHE A 249 -8.06 -10.79 9.13
CA PHE A 249 -6.74 -11.42 9.05
C PHE A 249 -6.77 -12.95 9.13
N GLY A 250 -7.91 -13.54 9.47
CA GLY A 250 -8.08 -14.98 9.66
C GLY A 250 -7.45 -15.50 10.97
N LYS A 251 -7.68 -16.79 11.24
CA LYS A 251 -7.12 -17.46 12.44
C LYS A 251 -5.60 -17.63 12.38
N LYS A 252 -5.04 -17.76 11.17
CA LYS A 252 -3.60 -17.93 10.91
C LYS A 252 -2.93 -16.62 10.51
N TRP A 253 -3.30 -15.51 11.15
CA TRP A 253 -2.87 -14.16 10.79
C TRP A 253 -1.36 -13.96 10.80
N LEU A 254 -0.62 -14.69 11.65
CA LEU A 254 0.85 -14.59 11.74
C LEU A 254 1.54 -15.03 10.44
N LEU A 255 1.06 -16.10 9.80
CA LEU A 255 1.59 -16.54 8.50
C LEU A 255 1.38 -15.44 7.46
N GLY A 256 0.21 -14.82 7.52
CA GLY A 256 -0.14 -13.71 6.66
C GLY A 256 0.57 -12.39 7.00
N LEU A 257 1.29 -12.31 8.10
CA LEU A 257 2.21 -11.23 8.39
C LEU A 257 3.53 -11.47 7.66
N LEU A 258 4.07 -12.70 7.71
CA LEU A 258 5.40 -13.00 7.18
C LEU A 258 5.46 -13.15 5.66
N ILE A 259 4.40 -13.68 5.04
CA ILE A 259 4.36 -13.93 3.60
C ILE A 259 3.02 -13.50 2.97
N PRO A 260 3.04 -13.06 1.70
CA PRO A 260 1.81 -12.85 0.93
C PRO A 260 1.09 -14.18 0.73
N VAL A 261 -0.13 -14.28 1.25
CA VAL A 261 -0.99 -15.45 1.07
C VAL A 261 -2.37 -14.98 0.66
N LEU A 262 -3.01 -15.73 -0.23
CA LEU A 262 -4.40 -15.50 -0.58
C LEU A 262 -5.26 -15.62 0.68
N ASN A 263 -6.18 -14.66 0.86
CA ASN A 263 -7.16 -14.76 1.92
C ASN A 263 -8.20 -15.81 1.49
N VAL A 264 -7.97 -17.06 1.86
CA VAL A 264 -8.92 -18.15 1.65
C VAL A 264 -9.95 -18.07 2.77
N GLU A 265 -11.19 -17.77 2.39
CA GLU A 265 -12.41 -17.79 3.20
C GLU A 265 -12.58 -16.69 4.28
N SER A 266 -13.27 -15.60 3.92
CA SER A 266 -14.31 -15.09 4.83
C SER A 266 -15.57 -15.91 4.57
N ASN A 267 -15.86 -16.90 5.41
CA ASN A 267 -17.11 -17.68 5.41
C ASN A 267 -18.33 -16.80 5.78
N TYR A 268 -18.58 -15.73 5.02
CA TYR A 268 -19.71 -14.83 5.26
C TYR A 268 -21.04 -15.50 4.92
N ARG A 269 -21.04 -16.56 4.08
CA ARG A 269 -22.23 -17.38 3.82
C ARG A 269 -22.85 -17.99 5.09
N ARG A 270 -22.09 -18.16 6.18
CA ARG A 270 -22.64 -18.70 7.46
C ARG A 270 -23.32 -17.68 8.38
N GLN A 271 -23.21 -16.37 8.13
CA GLN A 271 -23.91 -15.36 8.96
C GLN A 271 -25.37 -15.11 8.53
N LYS A 272 -25.85 -15.80 7.50
CA LYS A 272 -27.26 -15.79 7.08
C LYS A 272 -28.07 -17.01 7.55
N GLU A 273 -27.43 -18.00 8.16
CA GLU A 273 -28.07 -19.26 8.60
C GLU A 273 -28.21 -19.37 10.13
N LYS A 274 -28.00 -18.28 10.87
CA LYS A 274 -28.24 -18.18 12.32
C LYS A 274 -28.83 -16.83 12.66
#